data_AF-G7MCY6-F1
#
_entry.id   AF-G7MCY6-F1
#
_cell.length_a   1.000
_cell.length_b   1.000
_cell.length_c   1.000
_cell.angle_alpha   90.00
_cell.angle_beta   90.00
_cell.angle_gamma   90.00
#
_symmetry.space_group_name_H-M   'P 1'
#
loop_
_entity.id
_entity.type
_entity.pdbx_description
1 polymer ?
#
loop_
_entity_poly.entity_id
_entity_poly.type
_entity_poly.pdbx_seq_one_letter_code
_entity_poly.pdbx_strand_id
1 'polypeptide(L)'
;MAKPHDCSIKYTLSVMSGKWKWIILWLLHRDNVKRYGEIKKDLDDITHKMLSQQLKELESSLLINRKEYNQIPPKVEYSLTEKGKTLIPILELMAFWGDEHHPENS
;
A
#
# COMPACT_ATOMS: atom_id res chain seq x y z
N MET A 1 6.56 31.26 9.23
CA MET A 1 5.41 30.34 9.39
C MET A 1 5.37 29.44 8.16
N ALA A 2 5.37 28.12 8.32
CA ALA A 2 5.29 27.19 7.18
C ALA A 2 3.92 27.30 6.51
N LYS A 3 3.85 27.24 5.17
CA LYS A 3 2.58 27.32 4.45
C LYS A 3 1.72 26.08 4.78
N PRO A 4 0.38 26.17 4.80
CA PRO A 4 -0.50 25.02 5.11
C PRO A 4 -0.22 23.77 4.25
N HIS A 5 0.19 23.98 3.00
CA HIS A 5 0.55 22.91 2.07
C HIS A 5 1.87 22.21 2.43
N ASP A 6 2.85 22.91 3.01
CA ASP A 6 4.13 22.31 3.43
C ASP A 6 3.93 21.32 4.58
N CYS A 7 2.98 21.60 5.48
CA CYS A 7 2.62 20.69 6.56
C CYS A 7 1.92 19.44 6.01
N SER A 8 1.02 19.64 5.04
CA SER A 8 0.20 18.58 4.46
C SER A 8 1.04 17.57 3.65
N ILE A 9 1.98 18.06 2.83
CA ILE A 9 2.87 17.17 2.05
C ILE A 9 3.80 16.37 2.97
N LYS A 10 4.34 17.01 4.02
CA LYS A 10 5.20 16.35 5.02
C LYS A 10 4.43 15.27 5.77
N TYR A 11 3.17 15.54 6.11
CA TYR A 11 2.31 14.54 6.74
C TYR A 11 2.09 13.33 5.84
N THR A 12 1.71 13.54 4.57
CA THR A 12 1.54 12.42 3.61
C THR A 12 2.82 11.62 3.46
N LEU A 13 3.97 12.27 3.31
CA LEU A 13 5.28 11.61 3.21
C LEU A 13 5.65 10.86 4.51
N SER A 14 5.24 11.35 5.68
CA SER A 14 5.46 10.65 6.94
C SER A 14 4.63 9.36 7.01
N VAL A 15 3.34 9.42 6.71
CA VAL A 15 2.42 8.28 6.72
C VAL A 15 2.84 7.23 5.68
N MET A 16 3.13 7.70 4.47
CA MET A 16 3.46 6.88 3.30
C MET A 16 4.97 6.73 3.08
N SER A 17 5.77 6.95 4.12
CA SER A 17 7.21 6.74 4.06
C SER A 17 7.52 5.28 3.75
N GLY A 18 8.51 5.07 2.88
CA GLY A 18 8.99 3.74 2.48
C GLY A 18 8.36 3.19 1.19
N LYS A 19 9.14 2.37 0.47
CA LYS A 19 8.77 1.77 -0.83
C LYS A 19 7.50 0.91 -0.75
N TRP A 20 7.38 0.09 0.28
CA TRP A 20 6.43 -1.02 0.29
C TRP A 20 4.98 -0.62 0.48
N LYS A 21 4.69 0.48 1.21
CA LYS A 21 3.31 0.93 1.44
C LYS A 21 2.59 1.24 0.14
N TRP A 22 3.24 1.98 -0.75
CA TRP A 22 2.70 2.33 -2.06
C TRP A 22 2.41 1.08 -2.90
N ILE A 23 3.35 0.15 -2.95
CA ILE A 23 3.19 -1.09 -3.73
C ILE A 23 2.07 -1.97 -3.14
N ILE A 24 1.98 -2.12 -1.82
CA ILE A 24 0.90 -2.89 -1.19
C ILE A 24 -0.46 -2.28 -1.51
N LEU A 25 -0.62 -0.96 -1.42
CA LEU A 25 -1.88 -0.30 -1.78
C LEU A 25 -2.23 -0.52 -3.26
N TRP A 26 -1.24 -0.45 -4.16
CA TRP A 26 -1.43 -0.74 -5.58
C TRP A 26 -1.89 -2.18 -5.84
N LEU A 27 -1.28 -3.15 -5.15
CA LEU A 27 -1.67 -4.56 -5.26
C LEU A 27 -3.10 -4.81 -4.75
N LEU A 28 -3.50 -4.14 -3.67
CA LEU A 28 -4.86 -4.25 -3.12
C LEU A 28 -5.89 -3.50 -3.97
N HIS A 29 -5.48 -2.43 -4.66
CA HIS A 29 -6.32 -1.75 -5.63
C HIS A 29 -6.66 -2.65 -6.82
N ARG A 30 -5.66 -3.33 -7.39
CA ARG A 30 -5.83 -4.19 -8.57
C ARG A 30 -6.71 -5.40 -8.32
N ASP A 31 -6.53 -6.06 -7.17
CA ASP A 31 -7.15 -7.37 -6.91
C ASP A 31 -8.25 -7.34 -5.85
N ASN A 32 -8.62 -6.16 -5.35
CA ASN A 32 -9.59 -5.86 -4.28
C ASN A 32 -9.27 -6.46 -2.90
N VAL A 33 -8.97 -7.75 -2.84
CA VAL A 33 -8.73 -8.54 -1.63
C VAL A 33 -7.55 -9.49 -1.87
N LYS A 34 -6.58 -9.50 -0.95
CA LYS A 34 -5.44 -10.45 -0.99
C LYS A 34 -5.12 -11.06 0.36
N ARG A 35 -4.60 -12.28 0.35
CA ARG A 35 -4.01 -12.96 1.51
C ARG A 35 -2.54 -12.57 1.66
N TYR A 36 -2.02 -12.73 2.88
CA TYR A 36 -0.61 -12.45 3.19
C TYR A 36 0.37 -13.13 2.22
N GLY A 37 0.17 -14.42 1.92
CA GLY A 37 1.04 -15.18 1.03
C GLY A 37 1.03 -14.68 -0.42
N GLU A 38 -0.11 -14.18 -0.89
CA GLU A 38 -0.24 -13.59 -2.23
C GLU A 38 0.52 -12.28 -2.30
N ILE A 39 0.33 -11.39 -1.31
CA ILE A 39 1.09 -10.13 -1.22
C ILE A 39 2.60 -10.40 -1.12
N LYS A 40 3.01 -11.41 -0.35
CA LYS A 40 4.43 -11.78 -0.20
C LYS A 40 5.04 -12.31 -1.49
N LYS A 41 4.25 -13.06 -2.27
CA LYS A 41 4.67 -13.62 -3.57
C LYS A 41 4.79 -12.52 -4.64
N ASP A 42 3.92 -11.51 -4.60
CA ASP A 42 4.01 -10.36 -5.51
C ASP A 42 5.18 -9.43 -5.16
N LEU A 43 5.75 -9.56 -3.96
CA LEU A 43 6.86 -8.75 -3.44
C LEU A 43 8.05 -9.65 -3.09
N ASP A 44 8.70 -10.23 -4.09
CA ASP A 44 9.74 -11.24 -3.87
C ASP A 44 10.86 -10.77 -2.93
N ASP A 45 11.33 -9.52 -3.05
CA ASP A 45 12.43 -8.97 -2.23
C ASP A 45 12.04 -8.56 -0.80
N ILE A 46 10.75 -8.51 -0.44
CA ILE A 46 10.35 -8.11 0.91
C ILE A 46 10.53 -9.26 1.89
N THR A 47 11.17 -9.02 3.05
CA THR A 47 11.23 -10.04 4.10
C THR A 47 9.88 -10.19 4.80
N HIS A 48 9.59 -11.36 5.38
CA HIS A 48 8.39 -11.58 6.18
C HIS A 48 8.21 -10.55 7.30
N LYS A 49 9.29 -10.26 8.04
CA LYS A 49 9.30 -9.25 9.11
C LYS A 49 8.90 -7.87 8.58
N MET A 50 9.48 -7.48 7.45
CA MET A 50 9.16 -6.19 6.83
C MET A 50 7.71 -6.14 6.36
N LEU A 51 7.22 -7.15 5.63
CA LEU A 51 5.83 -7.19 5.17
C LEU A 51 4.83 -7.09 6.33
N SER A 52 5.04 -7.86 7.39
CA SER A 52 4.18 -7.82 8.57
C SER A 52 4.18 -6.44 9.23
N GLN A 53 5.34 -5.78 9.30
CA GLN A 53 5.44 -4.42 9.82
C GLN A 53 4.67 -3.41 8.94
N GLN A 54 4.84 -3.49 7.61
CA GLN A 54 4.19 -2.57 6.67
C GLN A 54 2.67 -2.73 6.69
N LEU A 55 2.15 -3.97 6.71
CA LEU A 55 0.71 -4.23 6.82
C LEU A 55 0.13 -3.69 8.13
N LYS A 56 0.83 -3.88 9.25
CA LYS A 56 0.41 -3.33 10.56
C LYS A 56 0.39 -1.81 10.56
N GLU A 57 1.36 -1.15 9.93
CA GLU A 57 1.40 0.32 9.82
C GLU A 57 0.26 0.86 8.93
N LEU A 58 -0.02 0.19 7.81
CA LEU A 58 -1.13 0.55 6.92
C LEU A 58 -2.48 0.37 7.60
N GLU A 59 -2.66 -0.72 8.36
CA GLU A 59 -3.85 -0.98 9.16
C GLU A 59 -4.01 0.08 10.26
N SER A 60 -2.94 0.39 11.00
CA SER A 60 -2.93 1.44 12.03
C SER A 60 -3.22 2.83 11.47
N SER A 61 -2.85 3.08 10.22
CA SER A 61 -3.14 4.34 9.51
C SER A 61 -4.55 4.39 8.91
N LEU A 62 -5.35 3.32 9.11
CA LEU A 62 -6.69 3.12 8.56
C LEU A 62 -6.72 3.14 7.03
N LEU A 63 -5.65 2.67 6.37
CA LEU A 63 -5.57 2.61 4.91
C LEU A 63 -5.98 1.23 4.37
N ILE A 64 -5.81 0.18 5.17
CA ILE A 64 -6.25 -1.18 4.83
C ILE A 64 -7.10 -1.78 5.95
N ASN A 65 -8.04 -2.63 5.56
CA ASN A 65 -8.77 -3.53 6.44
C ASN A 65 -8.02 -4.86 6.51
N ARG A 66 -7.89 -5.40 7.72
CA ARG A 66 -7.44 -6.77 7.96
C ARG A 66 -8.62 -7.59 8.48
N LYS A 67 -8.92 -8.71 7.82
CA LYS A 67 -10.02 -9.60 8.22
C LYS A 67 -9.49 -11.01 8.45
N GLU A 68 -9.63 -11.46 9.69
CA GLU A 68 -9.35 -12.85 10.05
C GLU A 68 -10.61 -13.70 9.92
N TYR A 69 -10.44 -14.92 9.44
CA TYR A 69 -11.47 -15.93 9.34
C TYR A 69 -11.09 -17.13 10.19
N ASN A 70 -11.91 -17.41 11.20
CA ASN A 70 -11.80 -18.57 12.07
C ASN A 70 -12.32 -19.83 11.36
N GLN A 71 -11.59 -20.27 10.34
CA GLN A 71 -11.82 -21.51 9.60
C GLN A 71 -10.55 -22.36 9.62
N ILE A 72 -10.64 -23.63 9.20
CA ILE A 72 -9.48 -24.52 9.07
C ILE A 72 -9.16 -24.71 7.58
N PRO A 73 -7.96 -24.35 7.10
CA PRO A 73 -6.90 -23.62 7.81
C PRO A 73 -7.24 -22.13 8.03
N PRO A 74 -6.68 -21.49 9.07
CA PRO A 74 -6.90 -20.06 9.33
C PRO A 74 -6.57 -19.21 8.11
N LYS A 75 -7.38 -18.18 7.86
CA LYS A 75 -7.25 -17.32 6.68
C LYS A 75 -7.28 -15.86 7.12
N VAL A 76 -6.38 -15.06 6.55
CA VAL A 76 -6.32 -13.61 6.73
C VAL A 76 -6.37 -12.94 5.37
N GLU A 77 -7.26 -11.96 5.24
CA GLU A 77 -7.40 -11.14 4.04
C GLU A 77 -7.14 -9.67 4.36
N TYR A 78 -6.63 -8.97 3.35
CA TYR A 78 -6.35 -7.55 3.35
C TYR A 78 -7.10 -6.90 2.19
N SER A 79 -7.66 -5.72 2.42
CA SER A 79 -8.36 -4.90 1.41
C SER A 79 -8.20 -3.43 1.73
N LEU A 80 -8.44 -2.54 0.77
CA LEU A 80 -8.41 -1.08 1.03
C LEU A 80 -9.60 -0.65 1.89
N THR A 81 -9.37 0.33 2.77
CA THR A 81 -10.47 1.10 3.38
C THR A 81 -10.95 2.18 2.41
N GLU A 82 -12.06 2.86 2.71
CA GLU A 82 -12.47 4.06 1.97
C GLU A 82 -11.40 5.17 2.01
N LYS A 83 -10.71 5.33 3.14
CA LYS A 83 -9.56 6.24 3.26
C LYS A 83 -8.38 5.77 2.41
N GLY A 84 -8.10 4.47 2.33
CA GLY A 84 -7.06 3.92 1.46
C GLY A 84 -7.35 4.18 -0.01
N LYS A 85 -8.62 4.09 -0.42
CA LYS A 85 -9.06 4.36 -1.79
C LYS A 85 -8.83 5.82 -2.22
N THR A 86 -8.78 6.79 -1.29
CA THR A 86 -8.50 8.19 -1.66
C THR A 86 -7.07 8.41 -2.13
N LEU A 87 -6.16 7.45 -1.91
CA LEU A 87 -4.78 7.49 -2.41
C LEU A 87 -4.63 6.93 -3.84
N ILE A 88 -5.66 6.29 -4.39
CA ILE A 88 -5.58 5.67 -5.73
C ILE A 88 -5.27 6.69 -6.83
N PRO A 89 -5.89 7.88 -6.89
CA PRO A 89 -5.54 8.86 -7.91
C PRO A 89 -4.06 9.26 -7.89
N ILE A 90 -3.43 9.26 -6.71
CA ILE A 90 -1.99 9.55 -6.58
C ILE A 90 -1.16 8.38 -7.12
N LEU A 91 -1.54 7.14 -6.81
CA LEU A 91 -0.87 5.95 -7.32
C LEU A 91 -0.97 5.83 -8.85
N GLU A 92 -2.13 6.16 -9.42
CA GLU A 92 -2.33 6.20 -10.88
C GLU A 92 -1.45 7.25 -11.54
N LEU A 93 -1.34 8.45 -10.96
CA LEU A 93 -0.43 9.49 -11.45
C LEU A 93 1.05 9.06 -11.35
N MET A 94 1.43 8.35 -10.28
CA MET A 94 2.77 7.79 -10.15
C MET A 94 3.05 6.71 -11.22
N ALA A 95 2.08 5.85 -11.51
CA ALA A 95 2.18 4.83 -12.54
C ALA A 95 2.34 5.48 -13.92
N PHE A 96 1.49 6.45 -14.26
CA PHE A 96 1.56 7.20 -15.51
C PHE A 96 2.93 7.87 -15.72
N TRP A 97 3.41 8.59 -14.70
CA TRP A 97 4.74 9.21 -14.79
C TRP A 97 5.85 8.17 -15.00
N GLY A 98 5.73 7.02 -14.32
CA GLY A 98 6.64 5.89 -14.48
C GLY A 98 6.63 5.36 -15.91
N ASP A 99 5.46 5.17 -16.50
CA ASP A 99 5.32 4.68 -17.88
C ASP A 99 6.00 5.62 -18.89
N GLU A 100 5.87 6.93 -18.71
CA GLU A 100 6.47 7.95 -19.59
C GLU A 100 8.00 8.08 -19.48
N HIS A 101 8.58 7.76 -18.32
CA HIS A 101 9.99 8.07 -18.02
C HIS A 101 10.85 6.83 -17.73
N HIS A 102 10.27 5.63 -17.73
CA HIS A 102 11.03 4.41 -17.55
C HIS A 102 11.87 4.13 -18.81
N PRO A 103 13.20 4.01 -18.70
CA PRO A 103 14.08 3.88 -19.85
C PRO A 103 13.86 2.59 -20.66
N GLU A 104 13.16 1.59 -20.11
CA GLU A 104 12.79 0.35 -20.83
C GLU A 104 11.48 0.47 -21.63
N ASN A 105 10.78 1.61 -21.54
CA ASN A 105 9.58 1.92 -22.33
C ASN A 105 9.87 2.89 -23.50
N SER A 106 11.15 3.22 -23.76
CA SER A 106 11.63 4.07 -24.86
C SER A 106 12.28 3.28 -25.98
#